data_AF-A0A9P3JL01-F1
#
_entry.id   AF-A0A9P3JL01-F1
#
_cell.length_a   1.000
_cell.length_b   1.000
_cell.length_c   1.000
_cell.angle_alpha   90.00
_cell.angle_beta   90.00
_cell.angle_gamma   90.00
#
_symmetry.space_group_name_H-M   'P 1'
#
loop_
_entity.id
_entity.type
_entity.pdbx_description
1 polymer ?
#
loop_
_entity_poly.entity_id
_entity_poly.type
_entity_poly.pdbx_seq_one_letter_code
_entity_poly.pdbx_strand_id
1 'polypeptide(L)'
;MTTDTRSSCSTASTWSENGATDRIFETSEGSSASSWKENGITDRIVCFLEGLGSPSGCRHEDFRLQNGEEAFRGLHSDWVTNELLACARPTDAMIEDGLAHRFAERGIRLIVNLEEPGEHPWCGPGITASGFSYTPDKFIKAGVGYLHAPWKDMACPPFPTMLSIVQSISVVIGRRQKVAVHCHAGLGRTGLVIACYLVAANSLAAADAWITANTEAGSLCG
;
A
#
# COMPACT_ATOMS: atom_id res chain seq x y z
N MET A 1 -17.82 71.18 -14.19
CA MET A 1 -17.90 70.71 -15.59
C MET A 1 -17.17 69.36 -15.63
N THR A 2 -17.76 68.25 -15.15
CA THR A 2 -18.64 67.32 -15.88
C THR A 2 -18.16 67.03 -17.30
N THR A 3 -17.65 65.82 -17.56
CA THR A 3 -18.44 64.69 -18.11
C THR A 3 -17.62 63.41 -18.16
N ASP A 4 -18.22 62.33 -17.62
CA ASP A 4 -17.95 60.92 -17.94
C ASP A 4 -18.32 60.59 -19.39
N THR A 5 -17.60 59.66 -20.01
CA THR A 5 -18.16 58.74 -21.01
C THR A 5 -17.54 57.34 -20.90
N ARG A 6 -18.43 56.37 -20.70
CA ARG A 6 -18.22 54.90 -20.69
C ARG A 6 -17.83 54.35 -22.07
N SER A 7 -17.06 53.26 -22.10
CA SER A 7 -17.14 52.16 -23.09
C SER A 7 -16.60 50.87 -22.44
N SER A 8 -17.43 49.99 -21.88
CA SER A 8 -18.11 48.84 -22.52
C SER A 8 -17.26 47.55 -22.61
N CYS A 9 -17.98 46.46 -22.35
CA CYS A 9 -17.58 45.12 -21.90
C CYS A 9 -17.27 44.12 -23.04
N SER A 10 -16.71 42.96 -22.65
CA SER A 10 -16.61 41.66 -23.35
C SER A 10 -15.48 41.56 -24.38
N THR A 11 -14.71 40.48 -24.51
CA THR A 11 -15.05 39.05 -24.45
C THR A 11 -13.88 38.16 -24.01
N ALA A 12 -14.24 37.00 -23.45
CA ALA A 12 -13.38 35.88 -23.09
C ALA A 12 -12.46 35.39 -24.23
N SER A 13 -11.20 35.14 -23.90
CA SER A 13 -10.30 34.31 -24.70
C SER A 13 -10.08 32.98 -23.97
N THR A 14 -10.91 32.02 -24.36
CA THR A 14 -10.69 30.57 -24.39
C THR A 14 -9.33 30.08 -23.87
N TRP A 15 -9.35 29.48 -22.68
CA TRP A 15 -8.32 28.53 -22.26
C TRP A 15 -8.61 27.21 -22.98
N SER A 16 -7.70 26.84 -23.88
CA SER A 16 -7.72 25.56 -24.59
C SER A 16 -7.51 24.43 -23.60
N GLU A 17 -8.53 23.60 -23.43
CA GLU A 17 -8.39 22.23 -22.94
C GLU A 17 -7.44 21.49 -23.88
N ASN A 18 -6.34 20.94 -23.36
CA ASN A 18 -5.61 19.85 -23.98
C ASN A 18 -4.85 19.07 -22.90
N GLY A 19 -5.40 17.91 -22.55
CA GLY A 19 -4.64 16.66 -22.38
C GLY A 19 -3.67 16.58 -21.20
N ALA A 20 -4.22 16.47 -19.99
CA ALA A 20 -3.49 15.94 -18.85
C ALA A 20 -3.66 14.42 -18.78
N THR A 21 -2.81 13.66 -19.49
CA THR A 21 -2.52 12.25 -19.22
C THR A 21 -1.08 11.95 -19.63
N ASP A 22 -0.46 11.00 -18.95
CA ASP A 22 0.86 10.40 -19.21
C ASP A 22 2.09 11.13 -18.63
N ARG A 23 2.30 10.91 -17.32
CA ARG A 23 3.65 10.72 -16.78
C ARG A 23 3.67 9.46 -15.91
N ILE A 24 3.77 8.34 -16.59
CA ILE A 24 4.22 7.06 -16.03
C ILE A 24 5.72 7.25 -15.73
N PHE A 25 6.12 7.03 -14.48
CA PHE A 25 7.52 6.92 -14.10
C PHE A 25 8.01 5.54 -14.56
N GLU A 26 8.65 5.46 -15.72
CA GLU A 26 9.47 4.32 -16.10
C GLU A 26 10.83 4.44 -15.37
N THR A 27 11.12 3.49 -14.49
CA THR A 27 12.48 3.28 -13.98
C THR A 27 13.17 2.18 -14.77
N SER A 28 14.38 2.48 -15.21
CA SER A 28 15.30 1.72 -16.06
C SER A 28 15.42 0.23 -15.74
N GLU A 29 15.40 -0.58 -16.81
CA GLU A 29 15.78 -1.99 -16.85
C GLU A 29 17.25 -2.21 -16.44
N GLY A 30 17.49 -3.30 -15.72
CA GLY A 30 18.77 -4.03 -15.77
C GLY A 30 19.50 -4.23 -14.43
N SER A 31 19.15 -5.29 -13.69
CA SER A 31 20.17 -6.08 -12.99
C SER A 31 19.70 -7.52 -12.68
N SER A 32 20.34 -8.44 -13.38
CA SER A 32 20.47 -9.91 -13.24
C SER A 32 19.52 -10.73 -12.34
N ALA A 33 18.87 -11.72 -12.97
CA ALA A 33 18.10 -12.81 -12.34
C ALA A 33 18.91 -13.73 -11.39
N SER A 34 20.21 -13.49 -11.21
CA SER A 34 21.10 -14.29 -10.35
C SER A 34 21.10 -13.84 -8.88
N SER A 35 20.60 -12.63 -8.56
CA SER A 35 20.64 -12.08 -7.20
C SER A 35 19.56 -12.62 -6.25
N TRP A 36 18.49 -13.24 -6.77
CA TRP A 36 17.32 -13.65 -5.96
C TRP A 36 17.57 -14.88 -5.07
N LYS A 37 18.66 -15.63 -5.31
CA LYS A 37 18.86 -16.95 -4.69
C LYS A 37 19.44 -16.90 -3.27
N GLU A 38 20.15 -15.83 -2.90
CA GLU A 38 20.82 -15.76 -1.59
C GLU A 38 19.89 -15.31 -0.46
N ASN A 39 18.89 -14.45 -0.73
CA ASN A 39 17.90 -14.02 0.28
C ASN A 39 16.88 -15.13 0.63
N GLY A 40 16.70 -16.14 -0.23
CA GLY A 40 15.66 -17.15 -0.05
C GLY A 40 15.93 -18.24 1.01
N ILE A 41 17.16 -18.35 1.55
CA ILE A 41 17.51 -19.38 2.54
C ILE A 41 17.15 -18.93 3.97
N THR A 42 17.44 -17.68 4.31
CA THR A 42 17.10 -17.11 5.63
C THR A 42 15.60 -16.99 5.80
N ASP A 43 14.90 -16.50 4.78
CA ASP A 43 13.45 -16.33 4.80
C ASP A 43 12.74 -17.68 4.89
N ARG A 44 13.28 -18.72 4.25
CA ARG A 44 12.74 -20.08 4.35
C ARG A 44 12.83 -20.65 5.76
N ILE A 45 13.90 -20.39 6.51
CA ILE A 45 14.05 -20.85 7.89
C ILE A 45 13.09 -20.08 8.80
N VAL A 46 12.99 -18.76 8.65
CA VAL A 46 12.09 -17.92 9.43
C VAL A 46 10.62 -18.28 9.14
N CYS A 47 10.18 -18.31 7.87
CA CYS A 47 8.83 -18.75 7.46
C CYS A 47 8.52 -20.15 8.02
N PHE A 48 9.47 -21.10 7.94
CA PHE A 48 9.25 -22.47 8.42
C PHE A 48 9.09 -22.54 9.95
N LEU A 49 9.90 -21.80 10.70
CA LEU A 49 9.82 -21.74 12.16
C LEU A 49 8.55 -21.03 12.63
N GLU A 50 8.19 -19.90 12.01
CA GLU A 50 6.97 -19.14 12.31
C GLU A 50 5.70 -19.91 11.92
N GLY A 51 5.80 -20.76 10.90
CA GLY A 51 4.75 -21.70 10.49
C GLY A 51 4.58 -22.92 11.37
N LEU A 52 5.30 -23.02 12.50
CA LEU A 52 5.33 -24.22 13.37
C LEU A 52 5.64 -25.50 12.58
N GLY A 53 6.52 -25.40 11.56
CA GLY A 53 6.87 -26.51 10.69
C GLY A 53 5.91 -26.77 9.51
N SER A 54 4.92 -25.90 9.29
CA SER A 54 4.07 -25.96 8.11
C SER A 54 4.87 -25.59 6.85
N PRO A 55 4.91 -26.44 5.81
CA PRO A 55 5.64 -26.16 4.58
C PRO A 55 5.03 -25.02 3.73
N SER A 56 3.85 -24.51 4.11
CA SER A 56 3.11 -23.45 3.40
C SER A 56 2.49 -22.41 4.33
N GLY A 57 2.69 -22.50 5.64
CA GLY A 57 2.00 -21.65 6.61
C GLY A 57 2.92 -20.56 7.12
N CYS A 58 2.77 -19.32 6.64
CA CYS A 58 3.19 -18.18 7.44
C CYS A 58 2.07 -17.88 8.44
N ARG A 59 2.34 -17.94 9.75
CA ARG A 59 1.34 -17.57 10.76
C ARG A 59 0.80 -16.15 10.51
N HIS A 60 1.64 -15.27 10.02
CA HIS A 60 1.32 -13.85 9.84
C HIS A 60 0.44 -13.54 8.62
N GLU A 61 0.26 -14.49 7.70
CA GLU A 61 -0.67 -14.36 6.57
C GLU A 61 -2.05 -14.98 6.83
N ASP A 62 -2.18 -15.79 7.88
CA ASP A 62 -3.42 -16.47 8.18
C ASP A 62 -4.42 -15.48 8.78
N PHE A 63 -5.31 -14.96 7.94
CA PHE A 63 -6.38 -14.05 8.34
C PHE A 63 -7.26 -14.64 9.46
N ARG A 64 -7.34 -15.97 9.59
CA ARG A 64 -8.11 -16.63 10.66
C ARG A 64 -7.49 -16.44 12.04
N LEU A 65 -6.22 -16.04 12.08
CA LEU A 65 -5.49 -15.73 13.30
C LEU A 65 -5.52 -14.22 13.62
N GLN A 66 -6.22 -13.41 12.81
CA GLN A 66 -6.49 -12.02 13.15
C GLN A 66 -7.36 -11.95 14.40
N ASN A 67 -6.99 -11.05 15.31
CA ASN A 67 -7.85 -10.68 16.43
C ASN A 67 -8.79 -9.55 15.99
N GLY A 68 -10.11 -9.73 16.11
CA GLY A 68 -11.10 -8.68 15.78
C GLY A 68 -11.86 -8.92 14.47
N GLU A 69 -12.63 -7.92 14.02
CA GLU A 69 -13.34 -7.97 12.74
C GLU A 69 -12.40 -7.60 11.59
N GLU A 70 -12.29 -8.49 10.60
CA GLU A 70 -11.52 -8.23 9.37
C GLU A 70 -12.15 -7.09 8.57
N ALA A 71 -11.34 -6.12 8.13
CA ALA A 71 -11.80 -5.06 7.22
C ALA A 71 -12.28 -5.62 5.87
N PHE A 72 -11.64 -6.69 5.38
CA PHE A 72 -12.02 -7.45 4.20
C PHE A 72 -11.95 -8.94 4.47
N ARG A 73 -13.09 -9.63 4.33
CA ARG A 73 -13.18 -11.09 4.52
C ARG A 73 -12.12 -11.83 3.69
N GLY A 74 -11.34 -12.66 4.36
CA GLY A 74 -10.30 -13.51 3.75
C GLY A 74 -8.96 -12.81 3.54
N LEU A 75 -8.79 -11.59 4.03
CA LEU A 75 -7.54 -10.86 4.02
C LEU A 75 -7.27 -10.33 5.42
N HIS A 76 -6.10 -10.66 5.99
CA HIS A 76 -5.68 -10.10 7.26
C HIS A 76 -5.53 -8.58 7.10
N SER A 77 -6.49 -7.81 7.62
CA SER A 77 -6.63 -6.39 7.30
C SER A 77 -7.42 -5.64 8.35
N ASP A 78 -6.98 -4.42 8.64
CA ASP A 78 -7.62 -3.53 9.61
C ASP A 78 -7.56 -2.06 9.17
N TRP A 79 -8.58 -1.29 9.57
CA TRP A 79 -8.65 0.13 9.32
C TRP A 79 -7.93 0.88 10.45
N VAL A 80 -6.82 1.55 10.13
CA VAL A 80 -6.12 2.42 11.08
C VAL A 80 -6.76 3.81 11.12
N THR A 81 -7.32 4.25 10.01
CA THR A 81 -8.19 5.43 9.94
C THR A 81 -9.37 5.15 9.01
N ASN A 82 -10.28 6.10 8.86
CA ASN A 82 -11.38 5.98 7.90
C ASN A 82 -10.91 5.83 6.45
N GLU A 83 -9.68 6.25 6.15
CA GLU A 83 -9.08 6.30 4.81
C GLU A 83 -7.88 5.38 4.63
N LEU A 84 -7.27 4.88 5.71
CA LEU A 84 -6.07 4.05 5.68
C LEU A 84 -6.33 2.63 6.16
N LEU A 85 -6.05 1.68 5.27
CA LEU A 85 -6.10 0.26 5.54
C LEU A 85 -4.67 -0.29 5.68
N ALA A 86 -4.40 -0.97 6.79
CA ALA A 86 -3.25 -1.84 6.94
C ALA A 86 -3.65 -3.27 6.57
N CYS A 87 -2.90 -3.96 5.72
CA CYS A 87 -3.17 -5.36 5.42
C CYS A 87 -1.91 -6.18 5.17
N ALA A 88 -2.04 -7.50 5.31
CA ALA A 88 -1.07 -8.45 4.77
C ALA A 88 -1.09 -8.41 3.23
N ARG A 89 -0.08 -9.03 2.60
CA ARG A 89 -0.03 -9.10 1.14
C ARG A 89 -1.26 -9.84 0.58
N PRO A 90 -1.93 -9.29 -0.45
CA PRO A 90 -2.94 -10.02 -1.21
C PRO A 90 -2.35 -11.23 -1.94
N THR A 91 -3.21 -12.11 -2.42
CA THR A 91 -2.82 -13.22 -3.31
C THR A 91 -3.66 -13.19 -4.58
N ASP A 92 -3.15 -13.77 -5.66
CA ASP A 92 -3.89 -13.87 -6.92
C ASP A 92 -5.25 -14.57 -6.75
N ALA A 93 -5.33 -15.60 -5.89
CA ALA A 93 -6.58 -16.28 -5.55
C ALA A 93 -7.60 -15.32 -4.89
N MET A 94 -7.15 -14.48 -3.95
CA MET A 94 -8.04 -13.48 -3.32
C MET A 94 -8.56 -12.46 -4.33
N ILE A 95 -7.71 -12.04 -5.28
CA ILE A 95 -8.10 -11.10 -6.33
C ILE A 95 -9.12 -11.74 -7.29
N GLU A 96 -8.93 -13.01 -7.63
CA GLU A 96 -9.88 -13.81 -8.41
C GLU A 96 -11.22 -14.00 -7.68
N ASP A 97 -11.19 -14.11 -6.35
CA ASP A 97 -12.37 -14.08 -5.47
C ASP A 97 -12.96 -12.66 -5.29
N GLY A 98 -12.52 -11.69 -6.09
CA GLY A 98 -13.10 -10.35 -6.18
C GLY A 98 -12.53 -9.33 -5.19
N LEU A 99 -11.40 -9.60 -4.52
CA LEU A 99 -10.79 -8.65 -3.56
C LEU A 99 -10.55 -7.27 -4.18
N ALA A 100 -10.00 -7.20 -5.40
CA ALA A 100 -9.71 -5.93 -6.06
C ALA A 100 -10.98 -5.11 -6.35
N HIS A 101 -12.07 -5.78 -6.71
CA HIS A 101 -13.38 -5.14 -6.86
C HIS A 101 -13.92 -4.62 -5.53
N ARG A 102 -13.85 -5.43 -4.46
CA ARG A 102 -14.25 -5.00 -3.11
C ARG A 102 -13.45 -3.79 -2.63
N PHE A 103 -12.15 -3.74 -2.94
CA PHE A 103 -11.30 -2.58 -2.64
C PHE A 103 -11.84 -1.33 -3.34
N ALA A 104 -12.10 -1.42 -4.65
CA ALA A 104 -12.64 -0.31 -5.42
C ALA A 104 -14.02 0.15 -4.91
N GLU A 105 -14.92 -0.78 -4.56
CA GLU A 105 -16.24 -0.50 -4.00
C GLU A 105 -16.18 0.22 -2.65
N ARG A 106 -15.22 -0.14 -1.80
CA ARG A 106 -14.97 0.51 -0.50
C ARG A 106 -14.21 1.85 -0.62
N GLY A 107 -13.92 2.30 -1.84
CA GLY A 107 -13.28 3.59 -2.11
C GLY A 107 -11.75 3.56 -2.06
N ILE A 108 -11.13 2.38 -1.98
CA ILE A 108 -9.68 2.24 -2.10
C ILE A 108 -9.29 2.52 -3.54
N ARG A 109 -8.33 3.43 -3.74
CA ARG A 109 -7.85 3.85 -5.07
C ARG A 109 -6.34 3.74 -5.23
N LEU A 110 -5.64 3.40 -4.16
CA LEU A 110 -4.21 3.13 -4.19
C LEU A 110 -3.92 1.95 -3.27
N ILE A 111 -3.19 0.97 -3.79
CA ILE A 111 -2.49 -0.03 -2.99
C ILE A 111 -0.98 0.26 -3.02
N VAL A 112 -0.35 0.30 -1.85
CA VAL A 112 1.09 0.54 -1.68
C VAL A 112 1.75 -0.77 -1.28
N ASN A 113 2.62 -1.26 -2.16
CA ASN A 113 3.43 -2.45 -1.95
C ASN A 113 4.83 -2.06 -1.45
N LEU A 114 5.20 -2.53 -0.26
CA LEU A 114 6.48 -2.27 0.38
C LEU A 114 7.48 -3.43 0.22
N GLU A 115 7.08 -4.54 -0.39
CA GLU A 115 7.89 -5.75 -0.57
C GLU A 115 8.93 -5.58 -1.67
N GLU A 116 10.17 -6.03 -1.45
CA GLU A 116 11.11 -6.31 -2.52
C GLU A 116 10.63 -7.53 -3.34
N PRO A 117 10.82 -7.55 -4.67
CA PRO A 117 10.44 -8.73 -5.45
C PRO A 117 11.16 -9.98 -4.95
N GLY A 118 10.49 -11.13 -4.99
CA GLY A 118 11.08 -12.39 -4.53
C GLY A 118 11.16 -12.56 -3.02
N GLU A 119 10.67 -11.60 -2.22
CA GLU A 119 10.51 -11.76 -0.78
C GLU A 119 9.54 -12.91 -0.45
N HIS A 120 9.88 -13.67 0.60
CA HIS A 120 9.01 -14.71 1.16
C HIS A 120 8.45 -15.71 0.11
N PRO A 121 9.28 -16.31 -0.78
CA PRO A 121 8.82 -17.10 -1.92
C PRO A 121 8.13 -18.43 -1.54
N TRP A 122 8.30 -18.87 -0.30
CA TRP A 122 7.77 -20.13 0.25
C TRP A 122 6.62 -19.93 1.22
N CYS A 123 6.30 -18.69 1.56
CA CYS A 123 5.20 -18.38 2.46
C CYS A 123 3.87 -18.39 1.66
N GLY A 124 2.80 -18.95 2.25
CA GLY A 124 1.46 -19.00 1.65
C GLY A 124 1.40 -19.72 0.30
N PRO A 125 0.68 -19.18 -0.71
CA PRO A 125 0.67 -19.74 -2.07
C PRO A 125 1.97 -19.50 -2.85
N GLY A 126 2.98 -18.88 -2.22
CA GLY A 126 4.26 -18.52 -2.83
C GLY A 126 4.22 -17.19 -3.59
N ILE A 127 5.08 -17.08 -4.59
CA ILE A 127 5.18 -15.93 -5.49
C ILE A 127 4.87 -16.33 -6.93
N THR A 128 4.29 -15.39 -7.67
CA THR A 128 3.99 -15.52 -9.09
C THR A 128 5.18 -15.05 -9.94
N ALA A 129 5.03 -15.08 -11.27
CA ALA A 129 6.02 -14.52 -12.19
C ALA A 129 6.27 -13.01 -12.00
N SER A 130 5.37 -12.28 -11.32
CA SER A 130 5.56 -10.87 -10.97
C SER A 130 6.64 -10.64 -9.90
N GLY A 131 7.07 -11.70 -9.20
CA GLY A 131 7.91 -11.59 -8.00
C GLY A 131 7.12 -11.37 -6.71
N PHE A 132 5.78 -11.31 -6.75
CA PHE A 132 4.89 -11.16 -5.58
C PHE A 132 3.82 -12.26 -5.56
N SER A 133 3.08 -12.40 -4.45
CA SER A 133 1.91 -13.32 -4.34
C SER A 133 0.75 -12.99 -5.28
N TYR A 134 0.81 -11.83 -5.93
CA TYR A 134 -0.20 -11.39 -6.87
C TYR A 134 0.39 -10.63 -8.05
N THR A 135 -0.38 -10.49 -9.11
CA THR A 135 -0.03 -9.69 -10.28
C THR A 135 -0.58 -8.26 -10.12
N PRO A 136 0.27 -7.22 -10.02
CA PRO A 136 -0.18 -5.82 -9.82
C PRO A 136 -1.21 -5.33 -10.83
N ASP A 137 -1.10 -5.76 -12.09
CA ASP A 137 -2.05 -5.40 -13.16
C ASP A 137 -3.50 -5.74 -12.84
N LYS A 138 -3.74 -6.77 -12.01
CA LYS A 138 -5.11 -7.16 -11.64
C LYS A 138 -5.81 -6.08 -10.79
N PHE A 139 -5.08 -5.37 -9.92
CA PHE A 139 -5.63 -4.23 -9.17
C PHE A 139 -5.87 -3.03 -10.08
N ILE A 140 -4.93 -2.75 -10.99
CA ILE A 140 -5.03 -1.63 -11.94
C ILE A 140 -6.28 -1.81 -12.83
N LYS A 141 -6.51 -3.03 -13.34
CA LYS A 141 -7.70 -3.38 -14.13
C LYS A 141 -9.01 -3.19 -13.36
N ALA A 142 -8.99 -3.34 -12.03
CA ALA A 142 -10.14 -3.10 -11.17
C ALA A 142 -10.31 -1.61 -10.78
N GLY A 143 -9.48 -0.71 -11.30
CA GLY A 143 -9.53 0.72 -10.97
C GLY A 143 -8.85 1.10 -9.65
N VAL A 144 -7.98 0.24 -9.12
CA VAL A 144 -7.14 0.50 -7.96
C VAL A 144 -5.71 0.75 -8.44
N GLY A 145 -5.21 1.97 -8.25
CA GLY A 145 -3.83 2.33 -8.58
C GLY A 145 -2.83 1.54 -7.74
N TYR A 146 -1.61 1.41 -8.25
CA TYR A 146 -0.55 0.62 -7.63
C TYR A 146 0.71 1.47 -7.45
N LEU A 147 1.26 1.50 -6.24
CA LEU A 147 2.54 2.12 -5.93
C LEU A 147 3.49 1.07 -5.34
N HIS A 148 4.60 0.82 -6.04
CA HIS A 148 5.68 -0.02 -5.52
C HIS A 148 6.76 0.86 -4.91
N ALA A 149 7.00 0.69 -3.61
CA ALA A 149 8.00 1.45 -2.87
C ALA A 149 8.81 0.50 -1.96
N PRO A 150 9.66 -0.36 -2.55
CA PRO A 150 10.29 -1.45 -1.84
C PRO A 150 11.43 -0.99 -0.91
N TRP A 151 11.59 -1.68 0.21
CA TRP A 151 12.85 -1.76 0.93
C TRP A 151 12.93 -3.07 1.73
N LYS A 152 14.17 -3.47 2.00
CA LYS A 152 14.50 -4.70 2.73
C LYS A 152 13.64 -4.94 3.97
N ASP A 153 13.10 -6.15 4.06
CA ASP A 153 12.33 -6.57 5.23
C ASP A 153 13.12 -6.42 6.54
N MET A 154 12.42 -6.02 7.59
CA MET A 154 13.00 -5.70 8.92
C MET A 154 14.05 -4.57 8.93
N ALA A 155 14.16 -3.79 7.85
CA ALA A 155 15.01 -2.59 7.78
C ALA A 155 14.20 -1.29 7.81
N CYS A 156 14.92 -0.16 7.94
CA CYS A 156 14.36 1.19 7.88
C CYS A 156 14.62 1.79 6.49
N PRO A 157 13.61 2.39 5.83
CA PRO A 157 13.81 3.02 4.53
C PRO A 157 14.60 4.34 4.66
N PRO A 158 15.30 4.76 3.59
CA PRO A 158 15.87 6.10 3.52
C PRO A 158 14.80 7.18 3.67
N PHE A 159 15.15 8.31 4.31
CA PHE A 159 14.24 9.43 4.52
C PHE A 159 13.53 9.93 3.25
N PRO A 160 14.22 10.09 2.09
CA PRO A 160 13.54 10.51 0.85
C PRO A 160 12.47 9.52 0.37
N THR A 161 12.71 8.21 0.55
CA THR A 161 11.75 7.16 0.19
C THR A 161 10.51 7.25 1.06
N MET A 162 10.67 7.35 2.38
CA MET A 162 9.54 7.51 3.31
C MET A 162 8.73 8.77 2.98
N LEU A 163 9.41 9.89 2.73
CA LEU A 163 8.74 11.15 2.38
C LEU A 163 7.91 11.02 1.09
N SER A 164 8.45 10.38 0.06
CA SER A 164 7.75 10.15 -1.21
C SER A 164 6.49 9.29 -1.03
N ILE A 165 6.57 8.24 -0.20
CA ILE A 165 5.43 7.39 0.13
C ILE A 165 4.35 8.19 0.85
N VAL A 166 4.73 8.90 1.93
CA VAL A 166 3.79 9.71 2.72
C VAL A 166 3.13 10.78 1.86
N GLN A 167 3.88 11.46 0.98
CA GLN A 167 3.32 12.45 0.06
C GLN A 167 2.31 11.82 -0.91
N SER A 168 2.63 10.65 -1.46
CA SER A 168 1.72 9.93 -2.37
C SER A 168 0.41 9.56 -1.66
N ILE A 169 0.50 9.06 -0.43
CA ILE A 169 -0.66 8.75 0.42
C ILE A 169 -1.48 10.01 0.69
N SER A 170 -0.84 11.11 1.10
CA SER A 170 -1.50 12.39 1.38
C SER A 170 -2.26 12.95 0.17
N VAL A 171 -1.74 12.79 -1.05
CA VAL A 171 -2.43 13.24 -2.27
C VAL A 171 -3.72 12.45 -2.51
N VAL A 172 -3.69 11.13 -2.32
CA VAL A 172 -4.87 10.28 -2.52
C VAL A 172 -5.93 10.55 -1.46
N ILE A 173 -5.52 10.64 -0.18
CA ILE A 173 -6.43 10.95 0.92
C ILE A 173 -7.01 12.37 0.78
N GLY A 174 -6.21 13.35 0.33
CA GLY A 174 -6.67 14.70 0.03
C GLY A 174 -7.76 14.76 -1.06
N ARG A 175 -7.84 13.74 -1.93
CA ARG A 175 -8.91 13.57 -2.93
C ARG A 175 -10.13 12.81 -2.39
N ARG A 176 -10.21 12.59 -1.08
CA ARG A 176 -11.25 11.78 -0.40
C ARG A 176 -11.31 10.34 -0.89
N GLN A 177 -10.15 9.79 -1.24
CA GLN A 177 -9.98 8.39 -1.62
C GLN A 177 -9.22 7.64 -0.52
N LYS A 178 -9.35 6.31 -0.50
CA LYS A 178 -8.71 5.47 0.52
C LYS A 178 -7.46 4.79 -0.03
N VAL A 179 -6.54 4.46 0.87
CA VAL A 179 -5.27 3.80 0.54
C VAL A 179 -5.13 2.52 1.37
N ALA A 180 -4.68 1.45 0.71
CA ALA A 180 -4.24 0.23 1.37
C ALA A 180 -2.71 0.16 1.34
N VAL A 181 -2.09 -0.15 2.48
CA VAL A 181 -0.64 -0.31 2.60
C VAL A 181 -0.34 -1.73 3.07
N HIS A 182 0.54 -2.43 2.37
CA HIS A 182 0.97 -3.77 2.75
C HIS A 182 2.48 -3.97 2.60
N CYS A 183 3.01 -4.85 3.45
CA CYS A 183 4.26 -5.55 3.23
C CYS A 183 3.92 -7.05 3.12
N HIS A 184 4.67 -7.92 3.80
CA HIS A 184 4.31 -9.32 3.97
C HIS A 184 3.13 -9.51 4.94
N ALA A 185 3.36 -9.28 6.23
CA ALA A 185 2.38 -9.48 7.32
C ALA A 185 1.44 -8.29 7.56
N GLY A 186 1.78 -7.10 7.06
CA GLY A 186 1.01 -5.87 7.32
C GLY A 186 1.26 -5.20 8.67
N LEU A 187 2.32 -5.57 9.40
CA LEU A 187 2.62 -5.06 10.75
C LEU A 187 3.82 -4.10 10.78
N GLY A 188 5.04 -4.58 10.55
CA GLY A 188 6.26 -3.77 10.75
C GLY A 188 6.43 -2.59 9.79
N ARG A 189 6.71 -2.88 8.50
CA ARG A 189 6.92 -1.85 7.46
C ARG A 189 5.65 -1.03 7.21
N THR A 190 4.50 -1.70 7.17
CA THR A 190 3.18 -1.07 7.05
C THR A 190 2.92 -0.10 8.19
N GLY A 191 3.09 -0.54 9.45
CA GLY A 191 2.90 0.30 10.63
C GLY A 191 3.83 1.51 10.64
N LEU A 192 5.09 1.34 10.21
CA LEU A 192 6.04 2.45 10.09
C LEU A 192 5.56 3.53 9.11
N VAL A 193 5.12 3.14 7.91
CA VAL A 193 4.60 4.09 6.90
C VAL A 193 3.36 4.81 7.41
N ILE A 194 2.43 4.07 8.01
CA ILE A 194 1.19 4.65 8.54
C ILE A 194 1.49 5.59 9.70
N ALA A 195 2.39 5.22 10.61
CA ALA A 195 2.82 6.10 11.70
C ALA A 195 3.47 7.38 11.16
N CYS A 196 4.35 7.29 10.16
CA CYS A 196 4.96 8.46 9.53
C CYS A 196 3.90 9.38 8.87
N TYR A 197 2.90 8.80 8.21
CA TYR A 197 1.77 9.57 7.69
C TYR A 197 0.99 10.26 8.80
N LEU A 198 0.65 9.55 9.88
CA LEU A 198 -0.10 10.09 11.02
C LEU A 198 0.63 11.24 11.72
N VAL A 199 1.96 11.14 11.88
CA VAL A 199 2.79 12.25 12.40
C VAL A 199 2.74 13.44 11.46
N ALA A 200 2.86 13.22 10.15
CA ALA A 200 2.90 14.29 9.15
C ALA A 200 1.55 14.99 8.94
N ALA A 201 0.44 14.24 8.93
CA ALA A 201 -0.89 14.73 8.59
C ALA A 201 -1.70 15.16 9.83
N ASN A 202 -1.59 14.41 10.94
CA ASN A 202 -2.44 14.59 12.12
C ASN A 202 -1.70 15.25 13.29
N SER A 203 -0.41 15.59 13.12
CA SER A 203 0.44 16.15 14.18
C SER A 203 0.47 15.29 15.46
N LEU A 204 0.30 13.97 15.31
CA LEU A 204 0.40 13.04 16.43
C LEU A 204 1.86 12.92 16.90
N ALA A 205 2.06 12.71 18.20
CA ALA A 205 3.37 12.35 18.71
C ALA A 205 3.78 10.99 18.15
N ALA A 206 5.08 10.79 17.91
CA ALA A 206 5.57 9.57 17.25
C ALA A 206 5.18 8.28 17.98
N ALA A 207 5.18 8.30 19.32
CA ALA A 207 4.77 7.16 20.13
C ALA A 207 3.28 6.83 19.94
N ASP A 208 2.42 7.84 19.97
CA ASP A 208 0.98 7.67 19.77
C ASP A 208 0.66 7.21 18.35
N ALA A 209 1.33 7.77 17.34
CA ALA A 209 1.19 7.35 15.95
C ALA A 209 1.58 5.88 15.74
N TRP A 210 2.67 5.43 16.37
CA TRP A 210 3.08 4.02 16.34
C TRP A 210 2.04 3.12 17.01
N ILE A 211 1.53 3.53 18.19
CA ILE A 211 0.48 2.81 18.91
C ILE A 211 -0.76 2.72 18.03
N THR A 212 -1.28 3.82 17.48
CA THR A 212 -2.44 3.80 16.58
C THR A 212 -2.23 2.87 15.39
N ALA A 213 -1.07 2.95 14.72
CA ALA A 213 -0.77 2.13 13.55
C ALA A 213 -0.66 0.62 13.83
N ASN A 214 -0.26 0.21 15.03
CA ASN A 214 -0.02 -1.20 15.38
C ASN A 214 -1.01 -1.77 16.39
N THR A 215 -1.76 -0.92 17.09
CA THR A 215 -2.74 -1.30 18.11
C THR A 215 -4.12 -1.34 17.50
N GLU A 216 -4.51 -0.40 16.63
CA GLU A 216 -5.81 -0.54 15.95
C GLU A 216 -5.80 -1.63 14.86
N ALA A 217 -4.62 -2.09 14.43
CA ALA A 217 -4.48 -3.33 13.64
C ALA A 217 -4.38 -4.61 14.49
N GLY A 218 -4.51 -4.51 15.82
CA GLY A 218 -4.26 -5.61 16.76
C GLY A 218 -5.04 -5.55 18.09
N SER A 219 -6.00 -4.64 18.27
CA SER A 219 -6.81 -4.49 19.48
C SER A 219 -8.22 -4.94 19.15
N LEU A 220 -8.73 -6.04 19.69
CA LEU A 220 -9.00 -6.14 21.12
C LEU A 220 -8.54 -7.49 21.70
N CYS A 221 -7.41 -7.49 22.41
CA CYS A 221 -7.21 -8.29 23.61
C CYS A 221 -6.74 -7.27 24.67
N GLY A 222 -7.45 -6.99 25.76
CA GLY A 222 -8.13 -7.96 26.63
C GLY A 222 -7.11 -8.51 27.60
#